data_AF-A0A650A128-F1
#
_entry.id   AF-A0A650A128-F1
#
_cell.length_a   1.000
_cell.length_b   1.000
_cell.length_c   1.000
_cell.angle_alpha   90.00
_cell.angle_beta   90.00
_cell.angle_gamma   90.00
#
_symmetry.space_group_name_H-M   'P 1'
#
loop_
_entity.id
_entity.type
_entity.pdbx_description
1 polymer ?
#
loop_
_entity_poly.entity_id
_entity_poly.type
_entity_poly.pdbx_seq_one_letter_code
_entity_poly.pdbx_strand_id
1 'polypeptide(L)'
;MRTNRVASVIALAGAGLVSFAVVHFLTHEIYTVTTWHILSNLVVAGGAGIGLLYVAYWLSDQSFSTARNERILAWTGLGAGVLLAIFLLVQPMAQETVTDEELVHIVQVSLGVGGLLGAAIGSFEARALSRAEEVTRVESRLAALEDERERWAELNTVFGHYVNNSVTVIDFCLADLRERVTDETSREHVEKIADRVETIATVAEHVDRLGPAPEFDSVSPATELASVSEQASHLAEIDADLSMEIPEDGPTVVGGASVAQDLALLLEALAEIAAPDGRIECAFEAQNGAVLARFTARPATLPAGIEDALFEPVTRQSGLKLYFAERSIDSYGALSLARSDDDAVAFEIRFESASDH
;
A
#
# COMPACT_ATOMS: atom_id res chain seq x y z
N MET A 1 -29.93 -14.06 -6.22
CA MET A 1 -29.69 -14.89 -7.43
C MET A 1 -28.22 -14.74 -7.84
N ARG A 2 -27.49 -15.83 -8.17
CA ARG A 2 -26.09 -15.73 -8.64
C ARG A 2 -26.01 -15.06 -10.00
N THR A 3 -24.98 -14.26 -10.27
CA THR A 3 -24.83 -13.50 -11.52
C THR A 3 -24.87 -14.40 -12.75
N ASN A 4 -24.25 -15.59 -12.68
CA ASN A 4 -24.31 -16.58 -13.76
C ASN A 4 -25.75 -16.99 -14.13
N ARG A 5 -26.68 -17.05 -13.16
CA ARG A 5 -28.08 -17.35 -13.46
C ARG A 5 -28.77 -16.20 -14.18
N VAL A 6 -28.47 -14.95 -13.81
CA VAL A 6 -28.98 -13.76 -14.53
C VAL A 6 -28.44 -13.73 -15.95
N ALA A 7 -27.14 -13.95 -16.12
CA ALA A 7 -26.50 -14.07 -17.42
C ALA A 7 -27.16 -15.17 -18.26
N SER A 8 -27.40 -16.37 -17.71
CA SER A 8 -28.11 -17.44 -18.43
C SER A 8 -29.52 -17.04 -18.84
N VAL A 9 -30.29 -16.36 -17.99
CA VAL A 9 -31.65 -15.91 -18.31
C VAL A 9 -31.64 -14.88 -19.44
N ILE A 10 -30.75 -13.88 -19.37
CA ILE A 10 -30.61 -12.86 -20.41
C ILE A 10 -30.10 -13.48 -21.72
N ALA A 11 -29.17 -14.45 -21.64
CA ALA A 11 -28.68 -15.18 -22.81
C ALA A 11 -29.78 -16.01 -23.47
N LEU A 12 -30.60 -16.72 -22.68
CA LEU A 12 -31.75 -17.47 -23.19
C LEU A 12 -32.77 -16.56 -23.86
N ALA A 13 -33.06 -15.39 -23.27
CA ALA A 13 -33.94 -14.40 -23.86
C ALA A 13 -33.37 -13.85 -25.19
N GLY A 14 -32.08 -13.49 -25.21
CA GLY A 14 -31.41 -13.02 -26.43
C GLY A 14 -31.37 -14.08 -27.54
N ALA A 15 -31.00 -15.32 -27.22
CA ALA A 15 -31.00 -16.44 -28.17
C ALA A 15 -32.42 -16.74 -28.70
N GLY A 16 -33.43 -16.67 -27.82
CA GLY A 16 -34.84 -16.81 -28.20
C GLY A 16 -35.29 -15.75 -29.19
N LEU A 17 -34.93 -14.48 -28.94
CA LEU A 17 -35.24 -13.36 -29.84
C LEU A 17 -34.56 -13.48 -31.20
N VAL A 18 -33.27 -13.85 -31.23
CA VAL A 18 -32.54 -14.07 -32.50
C VAL A 18 -33.16 -15.22 -33.28
N SER A 19 -33.43 -16.35 -32.61
CA SER A 19 -34.04 -17.53 -33.24
C SER A 19 -35.42 -17.21 -33.79
N PHE A 20 -36.23 -16.48 -33.02
CA PHE A 20 -37.55 -16.03 -33.44
C PHE A 20 -37.48 -15.10 -34.65
N ALA A 21 -36.55 -14.13 -34.66
CA ALA A 21 -36.34 -13.23 -35.79
C ALA A 21 -36.03 -13.99 -37.08
N VAL A 22 -35.12 -14.96 -37.01
CA VAL A 22 -34.72 -15.77 -38.16
C VAL A 22 -35.87 -16.66 -38.65
N VAL A 23 -36.61 -17.31 -37.74
CA VAL A 23 -37.75 -18.16 -38.11
C VAL A 23 -38.89 -17.35 -38.72
N HIS A 24 -39.24 -16.21 -38.11
CA HIS A 24 -40.26 -15.30 -38.64
C HIS A 24 -39.89 -14.84 -40.05
N PHE A 25 -38.64 -14.41 -40.24
CA PHE A 25 -38.11 -14.02 -41.54
C PHE A 25 -38.23 -15.13 -42.60
N LEU A 26 -37.74 -16.34 -42.29
CA LEU A 26 -37.70 -17.46 -43.24
C LEU A 26 -39.09 -17.97 -43.64
N THR A 27 -40.09 -17.80 -42.78
CA THR A 27 -41.42 -18.38 -42.98
C THR A 27 -42.43 -17.39 -43.56
N HIS A 28 -42.37 -16.12 -43.18
CA HIS A 28 -43.42 -15.14 -43.51
C HIS A 28 -42.95 -14.05 -44.48
N GLU A 29 -41.73 -13.51 -44.32
CA GLU A 29 -41.34 -12.27 -45.02
C GLU A 29 -40.68 -12.48 -46.38
N ILE A 30 -40.02 -13.62 -46.60
CA ILE A 30 -39.14 -13.83 -47.77
C ILE A 30 -39.86 -13.75 -49.13
N TYR A 31 -41.19 -13.93 -49.15
CA TYR A 31 -42.01 -13.89 -50.36
C TYR A 31 -43.01 -12.73 -50.41
N THR A 32 -43.17 -11.97 -49.33
CA THR A 32 -44.27 -11.00 -49.14
C THR A 32 -43.79 -9.56 -49.03
N VAL A 33 -42.55 -9.33 -48.60
CA VAL A 33 -42.03 -7.98 -48.29
C VAL A 33 -40.79 -7.64 -49.12
N THR A 34 -40.53 -6.35 -49.31
CA THR A 34 -39.31 -5.88 -49.98
C THR A 34 -38.05 -6.21 -49.19
N THR A 35 -36.94 -6.45 -49.89
CA THR A 35 -35.64 -6.83 -49.31
C THR A 35 -35.11 -5.83 -48.26
N TRP A 36 -35.46 -4.55 -48.40
CA TRP A 36 -35.04 -3.51 -47.45
C TRP A 36 -35.71 -3.66 -46.08
N HIS A 37 -37.03 -3.94 -46.06
CA HIS A 37 -37.76 -4.17 -44.81
C HIS A 37 -37.27 -5.40 -44.06
N ILE A 38 -36.95 -6.46 -44.81
CA ILE A 38 -36.33 -7.67 -44.29
C ILE A 38 -35.01 -7.35 -43.57
N LEU A 39 -34.13 -6.59 -44.24
CA LEU A 39 -32.81 -6.28 -43.71
C LEU A 39 -32.92 -5.41 -42.45
N SER A 40 -33.81 -4.42 -42.45
CA SER A 40 -34.00 -3.54 -41.29
C SER A 40 -34.58 -4.31 -40.09
N ASN A 41 -35.57 -5.19 -40.30
CA ASN A 41 -36.14 -6.01 -39.23
C ASN A 41 -35.09 -6.96 -38.63
N LEU A 42 -34.33 -7.65 -39.48
CA LEU A 42 -33.25 -8.55 -39.02
C LEU A 42 -32.19 -7.79 -38.22
N VAL A 43 -31.80 -6.58 -38.66
CA VAL A 43 -30.82 -5.75 -37.95
C VAL A 43 -31.37 -5.27 -36.62
N VAL A 44 -32.61 -4.78 -36.56
CA VAL A 44 -33.18 -4.23 -35.32
C VAL A 44 -33.47 -5.35 -34.31
N ALA A 45 -34.25 -6.36 -34.69
CA ALA A 45 -34.66 -7.40 -33.77
C ALA A 45 -33.54 -8.42 -33.51
N GLY A 46 -32.82 -8.84 -34.56
CA GLY A 46 -31.67 -9.73 -34.43
C GLY A 46 -30.50 -9.04 -33.72
N GLY A 47 -30.21 -7.79 -34.07
CA GLY A 47 -29.18 -6.99 -33.39
C GLY A 47 -29.49 -6.77 -31.92
N ALA A 48 -30.76 -6.51 -31.54
CA ALA A 48 -31.15 -6.41 -30.15
C ALA A 48 -30.91 -7.73 -29.37
N GLY A 49 -31.26 -8.87 -29.98
CA GLY A 49 -31.00 -10.18 -29.40
C GLY A 49 -29.50 -10.49 -29.25
N ILE A 50 -28.68 -10.15 -30.25
CA ILE A 50 -27.21 -10.24 -30.17
C ILE A 50 -26.65 -9.33 -29.07
N GLY A 51 -27.19 -8.11 -28.93
CA GLY A 51 -26.82 -7.21 -27.85
C GLY A 51 -27.10 -7.79 -26.46
N LEU A 52 -28.25 -8.48 -26.29
CA LEU A 52 -28.58 -9.18 -25.05
C LEU A 52 -27.60 -10.33 -24.77
N LEU A 53 -27.21 -11.09 -25.80
CA LEU A 53 -26.18 -12.12 -25.67
C LEU A 53 -24.84 -11.53 -25.24
N TYR A 54 -24.45 -10.36 -25.78
CA TYR A 54 -23.24 -9.65 -25.36
C TYR A 54 -23.33 -9.19 -23.91
N VAL A 55 -24.45 -8.60 -23.49
CA VAL A 55 -24.66 -8.20 -22.08
C VAL A 55 -24.59 -9.43 -21.16
N ALA A 56 -25.18 -10.55 -21.56
CA ALA A 56 -25.11 -11.79 -20.80
C ALA A 56 -23.68 -12.35 -20.70
N TYR A 57 -22.93 -12.34 -21.80
CA TYR A 57 -21.51 -12.72 -21.81
C TYR A 57 -20.70 -11.84 -20.88
N TRP A 58 -20.87 -10.52 -20.97
CA TRP A 58 -20.20 -9.57 -20.08
C TRP A 58 -20.57 -9.83 -18.62
N LEU A 59 -21.86 -10.03 -18.31
CA LEU A 59 -22.32 -10.35 -16.95
C LEU A 59 -21.76 -11.67 -16.41
N SER A 60 -21.47 -12.64 -17.28
CA SER A 60 -20.95 -13.95 -16.86
C SER A 60 -19.56 -13.89 -16.22
N ASP A 61 -18.80 -12.84 -16.54
CA ASP A 61 -17.47 -12.58 -15.99
C ASP A 61 -17.52 -11.68 -14.73
N GLN A 62 -18.71 -11.20 -14.35
CA GLN A 62 -18.87 -10.27 -13.23
C GLN A 62 -19.47 -10.97 -12.01
N SER A 63 -19.05 -10.56 -10.81
CA SER A 63 -19.62 -11.02 -9.54
C SER A 63 -20.39 -9.90 -8.84
N PHE A 64 -21.69 -9.81 -9.08
CA PHE A 64 -22.55 -8.83 -8.41
C PHE A 64 -23.31 -9.44 -7.23
N SER A 65 -23.67 -8.59 -6.27
CA SER A 65 -24.54 -8.97 -5.16
C SER A 65 -25.93 -9.39 -5.66
N THR A 66 -26.63 -10.21 -4.86
CA THR A 66 -27.98 -10.69 -5.19
C THR A 66 -28.95 -9.55 -5.51
N ALA A 67 -28.92 -8.46 -4.74
CA ALA A 67 -29.80 -7.30 -4.96
C ALA A 67 -29.52 -6.62 -6.31
N ARG A 68 -28.25 -6.50 -6.73
CA ARG A 68 -27.89 -5.91 -8.03
C ARG A 68 -28.34 -6.79 -9.19
N ASN A 69 -28.16 -8.09 -9.05
CA ASN A 69 -28.64 -9.08 -10.03
C ASN A 69 -30.16 -8.98 -10.25
N GLU A 70 -30.94 -8.80 -9.17
CA GLU A 70 -32.38 -8.59 -9.24
C GLU A 70 -32.74 -7.26 -9.90
N ARG A 71 -32.00 -6.18 -9.63
CA ARG A 71 -32.20 -4.88 -10.29
C ARG A 71 -31.90 -4.93 -11.79
N ILE A 72 -30.88 -5.67 -12.22
CA ILE A 72 -30.58 -5.85 -13.65
C ILE A 72 -31.77 -6.52 -14.36
N LEU A 73 -32.33 -7.58 -13.78
CA LEU A 73 -33.52 -8.24 -14.34
C LEU A 73 -34.75 -7.31 -14.32
N ALA A 74 -34.95 -6.56 -13.24
CA ALA A 74 -36.03 -5.59 -13.13
C ALA A 74 -35.93 -4.51 -14.22
N TRP A 75 -34.74 -3.96 -14.45
CA TRP A 75 -34.50 -2.99 -15.52
C TRP A 75 -34.71 -3.59 -16.91
N THR A 76 -34.26 -4.83 -17.14
CA THR A 76 -34.48 -5.56 -18.40
C THR A 76 -35.97 -5.73 -18.67
N GLY A 77 -36.73 -6.22 -17.69
CA GLY A 77 -38.18 -6.40 -17.80
C GLY A 77 -38.93 -5.07 -17.93
N LEU A 78 -38.53 -4.04 -17.17
CA LEU A 78 -39.10 -2.71 -17.23
C LEU A 78 -38.89 -2.07 -18.61
N GLY A 79 -37.67 -2.15 -19.16
CA GLY A 79 -37.36 -1.62 -20.48
C GLY A 79 -38.20 -2.29 -21.57
N ALA A 80 -38.31 -3.62 -21.53
CA ALA A 80 -39.15 -4.39 -22.43
C ALA A 80 -40.65 -4.01 -22.31
N GLY A 81 -41.16 -3.92 -21.09
CA GLY A 81 -42.56 -3.60 -20.81
C GLY A 81 -42.94 -2.16 -21.17
N VAL A 82 -42.08 -1.18 -20.87
CA VAL A 82 -42.29 0.23 -21.20
C VAL A 82 -42.33 0.42 -22.71
N LEU A 83 -41.36 -0.15 -23.45
CA LEU A 83 -41.33 0.00 -24.89
C LEU A 83 -42.56 -0.65 -25.55
N LEU A 84 -42.96 -1.82 -25.07
CA LEU A 84 -44.18 -2.50 -25.54
C LEU A 84 -45.43 -1.65 -25.28
N ALA A 85 -45.57 -1.09 -24.08
CA ALA A 85 -46.70 -0.24 -23.74
C ALA A 85 -46.77 1.02 -24.63
N ILE A 86 -45.61 1.63 -24.94
CA ILE A 86 -45.54 2.78 -25.84
C ILE A 86 -46.04 2.40 -27.23
N PHE A 87 -45.55 1.30 -27.82
CA PHE A 87 -45.98 0.89 -29.15
C PHE A 87 -47.47 0.54 -29.20
N LEU A 88 -48.00 -0.18 -28.21
CA LEU A 88 -49.42 -0.51 -28.13
C LEU A 88 -50.32 0.72 -27.99
N LEU A 89 -49.82 1.79 -27.36
CA LEU A 89 -50.56 3.04 -27.18
C LEU A 89 -50.48 3.94 -28.42
N VAL A 90 -49.33 3.99 -29.09
CA VAL A 90 -49.09 4.86 -30.25
C VAL A 90 -49.63 4.26 -31.54
N GLN A 91 -49.60 2.94 -31.71
CA GLN A 91 -49.98 2.30 -32.97
C GLN A 91 -51.41 2.65 -33.44
N PRO A 92 -52.46 2.61 -32.59
CA PRO A 92 -53.81 2.98 -33.02
C PRO A 92 -53.95 4.45 -33.46
N MET A 93 -53.00 5.30 -33.09
CA MET A 93 -52.96 6.70 -33.55
C MET A 93 -52.31 6.86 -34.93
N ALA A 94 -51.48 5.90 -35.33
CA ALA A 94 -50.74 5.92 -36.59
C ALA A 94 -51.44 5.12 -37.70
N GLN A 95 -52.21 4.08 -37.35
CA GLN A 95 -52.88 3.19 -38.30
C GLN A 95 -54.29 2.83 -37.83
N GLU A 96 -55.25 2.77 -38.76
CA GLU A 96 -56.66 2.42 -38.46
C GLU A 96 -56.87 0.93 -38.17
N THR A 97 -56.02 0.06 -38.73
CA THR A 97 -56.09 -1.39 -38.56
C THR A 97 -54.70 -1.97 -38.38
N VAL A 98 -54.57 -2.89 -37.42
CA VAL A 98 -53.33 -3.60 -37.11
C VAL A 98 -53.47 -5.04 -37.59
N THR A 99 -52.54 -5.50 -38.41
CA THR A 99 -52.47 -6.90 -38.82
C THR A 99 -51.82 -7.78 -37.75
N ASP A 100 -52.11 -9.08 -37.74
CA ASP A 100 -51.51 -10.03 -36.80
C ASP A 100 -49.96 -10.06 -36.93
N GLU A 101 -49.45 -9.92 -38.16
CA GLU A 101 -48.00 -9.86 -38.44
C GLU A 101 -47.35 -8.59 -37.86
N GLU A 102 -47.98 -7.43 -38.01
CA GLU A 102 -47.51 -6.18 -37.41
C GLU A 102 -47.49 -6.26 -35.87
N LEU A 103 -48.50 -6.90 -35.26
CA LEU A 103 -48.54 -7.10 -33.82
C LEU A 103 -47.37 -7.97 -33.33
N VAL A 104 -47.07 -9.06 -34.05
CA VAL A 104 -45.92 -9.93 -33.74
C VAL A 104 -44.61 -9.16 -33.84
N HIS A 105 -44.44 -8.36 -34.89
CA HIS A 105 -43.26 -7.51 -35.06
C HIS A 105 -43.13 -6.47 -33.94
N ILE A 106 -44.22 -5.80 -33.56
CA ILE A 106 -44.25 -4.85 -32.44
C ILE A 106 -43.81 -5.50 -31.14
N VAL A 107 -44.35 -6.68 -30.81
CA VAL A 107 -43.97 -7.42 -29.60
C VAL A 107 -42.48 -7.78 -29.64
N GLN A 108 -42.01 -8.33 -30.75
CA GLN A 108 -40.62 -8.75 -30.90
C GLN A 108 -39.63 -7.58 -30.76
N VAL A 109 -39.87 -6.47 -31.48
CA VAL A 109 -39.02 -5.29 -31.41
C VAL A 109 -39.05 -4.67 -30.02
N SER A 110 -40.23 -4.60 -29.39
CA SER A 110 -40.39 -4.02 -28.06
C SER A 110 -39.64 -4.81 -26.99
N LEU A 111 -39.80 -6.15 -26.99
CA LEU A 111 -39.10 -7.02 -26.05
C LEU A 111 -37.59 -7.02 -26.29
N GLY A 112 -37.16 -7.04 -27.56
CA GLY A 112 -35.74 -7.04 -27.91
C GLY A 112 -35.05 -5.72 -27.56
N VAL A 113 -35.48 -4.61 -28.18
CA VAL A 113 -34.85 -3.31 -28.01
C VAL A 113 -35.03 -2.80 -26.58
N GLY A 114 -36.25 -2.91 -26.03
CA GLY A 114 -36.55 -2.48 -24.67
C GLY A 114 -35.81 -3.32 -23.64
N GLY A 115 -35.76 -4.63 -23.82
CA GLY A 115 -34.98 -5.54 -22.98
C GLY A 115 -33.50 -5.22 -23.03
N LEU A 116 -32.92 -4.99 -24.21
CA LEU A 116 -31.51 -4.62 -24.36
C LEU A 116 -31.17 -3.32 -23.65
N LEU A 117 -31.96 -2.26 -23.88
CA LEU A 117 -31.73 -0.96 -23.24
C LEU A 117 -31.86 -1.07 -21.71
N GLY A 118 -32.87 -1.79 -21.23
CA GLY A 118 -33.04 -2.07 -19.81
C GLY A 118 -31.85 -2.83 -19.22
N ALA A 119 -31.42 -3.92 -19.86
CA ALA A 119 -30.28 -4.71 -19.42
C ALA A 119 -28.97 -3.89 -19.39
N ALA A 120 -28.76 -3.03 -20.39
CA ALA A 120 -27.62 -2.12 -20.44
C ALA A 120 -27.64 -1.13 -19.27
N ILE A 121 -28.76 -0.43 -19.05
CA ILE A 121 -28.93 0.52 -17.94
C ILE A 121 -28.69 -0.16 -16.60
N GLY A 122 -29.34 -1.30 -16.36
CA GLY A 122 -29.19 -2.05 -15.11
C GLY A 122 -27.74 -2.50 -14.87
N SER A 123 -27.05 -2.92 -15.93
CA SER A 123 -25.63 -3.32 -15.86
C SER A 123 -24.70 -2.15 -15.54
N PHE A 124 -24.92 -0.98 -16.16
CA PHE A 124 -24.17 0.23 -15.86
C PHE A 124 -24.40 0.72 -14.43
N GLU A 125 -25.65 0.72 -13.96
CA GLU A 125 -25.98 1.10 -12.58
C GLU A 125 -25.32 0.14 -11.57
N ALA A 126 -25.42 -1.17 -11.79
CA ALA A 126 -24.79 -2.16 -10.93
C ALA A 126 -23.27 -1.97 -10.85
N ARG A 127 -22.62 -1.67 -11.98
CA ARG A 127 -21.18 -1.41 -12.03
C ARG A 127 -20.79 -0.10 -11.36
N ALA A 128 -21.58 0.96 -11.54
CA ALA A 128 -21.33 2.26 -10.91
C ALA A 128 -21.41 2.14 -9.38
N LEU A 129 -22.44 1.46 -8.87
CA LEU A 129 -22.62 1.26 -7.44
C LEU A 129 -21.54 0.34 -6.84
N SER A 130 -21.11 -0.68 -7.57
CA SER A 130 -20.01 -1.56 -7.14
C SER A 130 -18.71 -0.78 -6.98
N ARG A 131 -18.37 0.07 -7.95
CA ARG A 131 -17.17 0.90 -7.90
C ARG A 131 -17.24 1.93 -6.77
N ALA A 132 -18.40 2.54 -6.55
CA ALA A 132 -18.58 3.48 -5.46
C ALA A 132 -18.33 2.82 -4.09
N GLU A 133 -18.89 1.63 -3.85
CA GLU A 133 -18.67 0.89 -2.61
C GLU A 133 -17.21 0.45 -2.43
N GLU A 134 -16.54 0.03 -3.50
CA GLU A 134 -15.11 -0.33 -3.45
C GLU A 134 -14.24 0.87 -3.08
N VAL A 135 -14.49 2.03 -3.70
CA VAL A 135 -13.80 3.28 -3.37
C VAL A 135 -14.02 3.66 -1.91
N THR A 136 -15.28 3.68 -1.43
CA THR A 136 -15.58 3.99 -0.02
C THR A 136 -14.94 2.98 0.94
N ARG A 137 -14.86 1.70 0.57
CA ARG A 137 -14.20 0.67 1.39
C ARG A 137 -12.69 0.88 1.48
N VAL A 138 -12.05 1.25 0.38
CA VAL A 138 -10.62 1.57 0.37
C VAL A 138 -10.37 2.84 1.19
N GLU A 139 -11.15 3.90 0.97
CA GLU A 139 -11.05 5.16 1.72
C GLU A 139 -11.24 4.95 3.22
N SER A 140 -12.25 4.19 3.64
CA SER A 140 -12.48 3.90 5.06
C SER A 140 -11.37 3.05 5.68
N ARG A 141 -10.75 2.14 4.93
CA ARG A 141 -9.61 1.37 5.40
C ARG A 141 -8.36 2.24 5.55
N LEU A 142 -8.13 3.16 4.60
CA LEU A 142 -7.03 4.13 4.68
C LEU A 142 -7.22 5.07 5.88
N ALA A 143 -8.41 5.64 6.05
CA ALA A 143 -8.71 6.51 7.19
C ALA A 143 -8.54 5.79 8.54
N ALA A 144 -8.89 4.49 8.62
CA ALA A 144 -8.67 3.71 9.84
C ALA A 144 -7.18 3.47 10.13
N LEU A 145 -6.36 3.25 9.11
CA LEU A 145 -4.90 3.13 9.27
C LEU A 145 -4.24 4.45 9.66
N GLU A 146 -4.72 5.58 9.12
CA GLU A 146 -4.26 6.91 9.49
C GLU A 146 -4.58 7.24 10.95
N ASP A 147 -5.79 6.94 11.43
CA ASP A 147 -6.20 7.12 12.82
C ASP A 147 -5.40 6.21 13.79
N GLU A 148 -5.14 4.96 13.40
CA GLU A 148 -4.26 4.08 14.19
C GLU A 148 -2.83 4.63 14.28
N ARG A 149 -2.30 5.18 13.17
CA ARG A 149 -0.98 5.82 13.14
C ARG A 149 -0.93 7.06 14.03
N GLU A 150 -1.94 7.94 13.94
CA GLU A 150 -2.00 9.15 14.76
C GLU A 150 -2.01 8.80 16.25
N ARG A 151 -2.77 7.76 16.64
CA ARG A 151 -2.78 7.25 18.02
C ARG A 151 -1.43 6.69 18.45
N TRP A 152 -0.74 5.94 17.60
CA TRP A 152 0.61 5.47 17.91
C TRP A 152 1.56 6.64 18.11
N ALA A 153 1.56 7.64 17.22
CA ALA A 153 2.40 8.83 17.35
C ALA A 153 2.11 9.64 18.63
N GLU A 154 0.83 9.79 19.00
CA GLU A 154 0.42 10.44 20.24
C GLU A 154 0.90 9.67 21.47
N LEU A 155 0.59 8.36 21.55
CA LEU A 155 1.01 7.50 22.66
C LEU A 155 2.53 7.53 22.86
N ASN A 156 3.23 7.51 21.74
CA ASN A 156 4.67 7.47 21.70
C ASN A 156 5.31 8.80 22.15
N THR A 157 4.77 9.94 21.70
CA THR A 157 5.17 11.27 22.20
C THR A 157 4.95 11.40 23.71
N VAL A 158 3.79 10.93 24.19
CA VAL A 158 3.44 10.96 25.62
C VAL A 158 4.38 10.04 26.41
N PHE A 159 4.64 8.83 25.92
CA PHE A 159 5.53 7.87 26.55
C PHE A 159 6.96 8.43 26.65
N GLY A 160 7.53 8.92 25.55
CA GLY A 160 8.87 9.53 25.53
C GLY A 160 8.98 10.68 26.53
N HIS A 161 7.97 11.56 26.59
CA HIS A 161 7.96 12.66 27.56
C HIS A 161 7.98 12.17 29.03
N TYR A 162 7.11 11.23 29.39
CA TYR A 162 7.03 10.73 30.77
C TYR A 162 8.26 9.92 31.16
N VAL A 163 8.82 9.12 30.26
CA VAL A 163 10.03 8.34 30.52
C VAL A 163 11.24 9.26 30.66
N ASN A 164 11.45 10.20 29.72
CA ASN A 164 12.58 11.14 29.81
C ASN A 164 12.52 12.03 31.05
N ASN A 165 11.32 12.46 31.45
CA ASN A 165 11.14 13.18 32.71
C ASN A 165 11.50 12.31 33.93
N SER A 166 11.09 11.04 33.92
CA SER A 166 11.41 10.10 35.00
C SER A 166 12.92 9.80 35.08
N VAL A 167 13.57 9.59 33.92
CA VAL A 167 15.03 9.44 33.79
C VAL A 167 15.74 10.65 34.39
N THR A 168 15.36 11.87 33.98
CA THR A 168 15.95 13.13 34.48
C THR A 168 15.88 13.24 36.01
N VAL A 169 14.75 12.86 36.62
CA VAL A 169 14.60 12.87 38.08
C VAL A 169 15.49 11.83 38.75
N ILE A 170 15.60 10.63 38.17
CA ILE A 170 16.46 9.57 38.70
C ILE A 170 17.93 9.99 38.59
N ASP A 171 18.36 10.59 37.47
CA ASP A 171 19.72 11.09 37.28
C ASP A 171 20.10 12.15 38.31
N PHE A 172 19.20 13.08 38.60
CA PHE A 172 19.41 14.05 39.69
C PHE A 172 19.61 13.36 41.05
N CYS A 173 18.80 12.35 41.37
CA CYS A 173 18.94 11.60 42.61
C CYS A 173 20.23 10.77 42.65
N LEU A 174 20.64 10.19 41.51
CA LEU A 174 21.89 9.44 41.39
C LEU A 174 23.10 10.36 41.57
N ALA A 175 23.07 11.58 41.03
CA ALA A 175 24.10 12.59 41.24
C ALA A 175 24.27 12.93 42.74
N ASP A 176 23.15 13.20 43.46
CA ASP A 176 23.19 13.44 44.92
C ASP A 176 23.69 12.21 45.71
N LEU A 177 23.31 11.00 45.29
CA LEU A 177 23.80 9.76 45.91
C LEU A 177 25.29 9.53 45.67
N ARG A 178 25.81 9.81 44.45
CA ARG A 178 27.24 9.70 44.12
C ARG A 178 28.11 10.58 45.04
N GLU A 179 27.62 11.76 45.43
CA GLU A 179 28.33 12.67 46.33
C GLU A 179 28.33 12.19 47.80
N ARG A 180 27.31 11.42 48.21
CA ARG A 180 27.11 11.00 49.61
C ARG A 180 27.64 9.62 49.94
N VAL A 181 27.74 8.75 48.93
CA VAL A 181 28.18 7.37 49.10
C VAL A 181 29.71 7.29 49.17
N THR A 182 30.21 6.81 50.30
CA THR A 182 31.65 6.67 50.55
C THR A 182 32.14 5.23 50.46
N ASP A 183 31.26 4.24 50.62
CA ASP A 183 31.60 2.82 50.53
C ASP A 183 31.61 2.31 49.07
N GLU A 184 32.59 1.48 48.76
CA GLU A 184 32.84 1.00 47.39
C GLU A 184 31.66 0.18 46.83
N THR A 185 31.09 -0.69 47.66
CA THR A 185 29.96 -1.55 47.28
C THR A 185 28.72 -0.75 46.88
N SER A 186 28.40 0.31 47.60
CA SER A 186 27.26 1.16 47.27
C SER A 186 27.57 2.06 46.07
N ARG A 187 28.84 2.46 45.86
CA ARG A 187 29.25 3.18 44.64
C ARG A 187 29.06 2.31 43.40
N GLU A 188 29.47 1.04 43.44
CA GLU A 188 29.21 0.08 42.36
C GLU A 188 27.70 -0.11 42.08
N HIS A 189 26.86 -0.10 43.12
CA HIS A 189 25.40 -0.20 42.93
C HIS A 189 24.80 1.06 42.31
N VAL A 190 25.26 2.25 42.72
CA VAL A 190 24.83 3.52 42.12
C VAL A 190 25.21 3.57 40.65
N GLU A 191 26.42 3.12 40.28
CA GLU A 191 26.86 3.08 38.89
C GLU A 191 26.02 2.11 38.04
N LYS A 192 25.74 0.91 38.57
CA LYS A 192 24.83 -0.04 37.90
C LYS A 192 23.41 0.49 37.70
N ILE A 193 22.93 1.39 38.57
CA ILE A 193 21.62 2.02 38.41
C ILE A 193 21.70 3.13 37.36
N ALA A 194 22.77 3.92 37.34
CA ALA A 194 23.02 4.93 36.31
C ALA A 194 23.05 4.30 34.90
N ASP A 195 23.81 3.23 34.70
CA ASP A 195 23.86 2.49 33.43
C ASP A 195 22.46 2.05 32.96
N ARG A 196 21.61 1.62 33.89
CA ARG A 196 20.24 1.16 33.60
C ARG A 196 19.32 2.31 33.24
N VAL A 197 19.48 3.47 33.87
CA VAL A 197 18.68 4.67 33.62
C VAL A 197 19.02 5.24 32.26
N GLU A 198 20.30 5.26 31.91
CA GLU A 198 20.77 5.63 30.56
C GLU A 198 20.22 4.67 29.50
N THR A 199 20.24 3.36 29.74
CA THR A 199 19.62 2.38 28.84
C THR A 199 18.12 2.68 28.62
N ILE A 200 17.38 3.04 29.68
CA ILE A 200 15.96 3.41 29.59
C ILE A 200 15.77 4.69 28.77
N ALA A 201 16.64 5.68 28.94
CA ALA A 201 16.64 6.92 28.17
C ALA A 201 16.83 6.64 26.68
N THR A 202 17.85 5.86 26.32
CA THR A 202 18.12 5.46 24.94
C THR A 202 16.95 4.72 24.32
N VAL A 203 16.30 3.78 25.05
CA VAL A 203 15.09 3.10 24.54
C VAL A 203 13.97 4.11 24.28
N ALA A 204 13.71 5.01 25.24
CA ALA A 204 12.60 5.96 25.16
C ALA A 204 12.76 6.98 24.03
N GLU A 205 13.99 7.41 23.76
CA GLU A 205 14.32 8.32 22.66
C GLU A 205 14.16 7.68 21.27
N HIS A 206 14.38 6.36 21.19
CA HIS A 206 14.37 5.63 19.91
C HIS A 206 13.12 4.77 19.71
N VAL A 207 12.17 4.80 20.64
CA VAL A 207 10.95 3.98 20.59
C VAL A 207 10.02 4.40 19.45
N ASP A 208 10.05 5.69 19.07
CA ASP A 208 9.43 6.27 17.87
C ASP A 208 9.80 5.51 16.59
N ARG A 209 11.02 4.95 16.56
CA ARG A 209 11.61 4.27 15.40
C ARG A 209 11.28 2.78 15.35
N LEU A 210 10.71 2.22 16.42
CA LEU A 210 10.19 0.84 16.47
C LEU A 210 8.70 0.74 16.11
N GLY A 211 8.01 1.88 15.92
CA GLY A 211 6.63 1.91 15.48
C GLY A 211 6.46 1.24 14.10
N PRO A 212 5.22 0.88 13.71
CA PRO A 212 4.97 0.34 12.37
C PRO A 212 5.52 1.30 11.31
N ALA A 213 6.61 0.88 10.67
CA ALA A 213 7.20 1.61 9.56
C ALA A 213 6.11 1.80 8.49
N PRO A 214 6.09 2.96 7.79
CA PRO A 214 5.12 3.17 6.73
C PRO A 214 5.36 2.15 5.61
N GLU A 215 4.65 1.02 5.64
CA GLU A 215 4.43 0.17 4.47
C GLU A 215 3.52 0.92 3.50
N PHE A 216 4.07 1.90 2.79
CA PHE A 216 3.44 2.46 1.60
C PHE A 216 4.52 2.88 0.60
N ASP A 217 4.64 2.11 -0.49
CA ASP A 217 4.45 2.45 -1.92
C ASP A 217 4.62 3.91 -2.38
N SER A 218 5.34 4.72 -1.63
CA SER A 218 5.85 6.00 -2.08
C SER A 218 7.19 5.70 -2.72
N VAL A 219 7.33 6.08 -3.99
CA VAL A 219 8.61 6.16 -4.70
C VAL A 219 9.63 6.69 -3.70
N SER A 220 10.48 5.80 -3.18
CA SER A 220 11.47 6.17 -2.17
C SER A 220 12.37 7.19 -2.86
N PRO A 221 12.36 8.46 -2.42
CA PRO A 221 13.02 9.51 -3.16
C PRO A 221 14.50 9.14 -3.31
N ALA A 222 15.02 9.32 -4.52
CA ALA A 222 16.42 9.10 -4.79
C ALA A 222 17.22 10.03 -3.86
N THR A 223 18.05 9.45 -3.00
CA THR A 223 18.77 10.14 -1.93
C THR A 223 20.28 10.03 -2.16
N GLU A 224 20.99 11.14 -2.10
CA GLU A 224 22.45 11.17 -2.30
C GLU A 224 23.19 10.83 -1.00
N LEU A 225 23.91 9.70 -0.99
CA LEU A 225 24.53 9.15 0.23
C LEU A 225 25.54 10.08 0.90
N ALA A 226 26.32 10.86 0.14
CA ALA A 226 27.29 11.80 0.71
C ALA A 226 26.57 12.88 1.53
N SER A 227 25.54 13.50 0.94
CA SER A 227 24.76 14.54 1.59
C SER A 227 24.03 14.05 2.85
N VAL A 228 23.41 12.87 2.81
CA VAL A 228 22.74 12.33 4.01
C VAL A 228 23.71 11.83 5.07
N SER A 229 24.90 11.37 4.68
CA SER A 229 25.95 11.00 5.64
C SER A 229 26.52 12.23 6.33
N GLU A 230 26.70 13.34 5.61
CA GLU A 230 27.09 14.64 6.18
C GLU A 230 25.99 15.19 7.11
N GLN A 231 24.73 15.10 6.71
CA GLN A 231 23.62 15.49 7.58
C GLN A 231 23.57 14.61 8.85
N ALA A 232 23.75 13.30 8.71
CA ALA A 232 23.82 12.36 9.83
C ALA A 232 24.96 12.71 10.79
N SER A 233 26.11 13.12 10.27
CA SER A 233 27.28 13.52 11.04
C SER A 233 27.01 14.76 11.90
N HIS A 234 26.12 15.66 11.47
CA HIS A 234 25.68 16.82 12.23
C HIS A 234 24.59 16.51 13.26
N LEU A 235 23.81 15.46 13.02
CA LEU A 235 22.74 15.02 13.92
C LEU A 235 23.26 14.12 15.03
N ALA A 236 24.30 13.33 14.76
CA ALA A 236 24.89 12.41 15.72
C ALA A 236 25.59 13.16 16.87
N GLU A 237 25.31 12.76 18.11
CA GLU A 237 25.99 13.29 19.29
C GLU A 237 27.39 12.64 19.46
N ILE A 238 28.36 13.11 18.68
CA ILE A 238 29.73 12.60 18.65
C ILE A 238 30.65 13.53 19.46
N ASP A 239 31.60 12.94 20.21
CA ASP A 239 32.59 13.71 20.96
C ASP A 239 33.52 14.51 20.02
N ALA A 240 33.90 15.72 20.45
CA ALA A 240 34.62 16.69 19.61
C ALA A 240 36.01 16.21 19.18
N ASP A 241 36.57 15.24 19.91
CA ASP A 241 37.88 14.65 19.65
C ASP A 241 37.84 13.58 18.54
N LEU A 242 36.65 13.17 18.09
CA LEU A 242 36.49 12.14 17.06
C LEU A 242 36.33 12.78 15.67
N SER A 243 37.18 12.35 14.73
CA SER A 243 37.18 12.87 13.35
C SER A 243 36.33 12.03 12.41
N MET A 244 35.63 12.67 11.46
CA MET A 244 34.85 11.99 10.43
C MET A 244 35.37 12.31 9.03
N GLU A 245 35.58 11.26 8.23
CA GLU A 245 35.96 11.37 6.82
C GLU A 245 34.79 10.89 5.94
N ILE A 246 34.08 11.85 5.35
CA ILE A 246 32.94 11.60 4.46
C ILE A 246 33.33 12.04 3.03
N PRO A 247 33.10 11.21 2.00
CA PRO A 247 33.34 11.61 0.62
C PRO A 247 32.49 12.81 0.19
N GLU A 248 33.06 13.75 -0.58
CA GLU A 248 32.35 14.93 -1.09
C GLU A 248 31.21 14.55 -2.06
N ASP A 249 31.39 13.49 -2.85
CA ASP A 249 30.41 12.98 -3.81
C ASP A 249 29.97 11.56 -3.43
N GLY A 250 28.68 11.28 -3.55
CA GLY A 250 28.10 9.98 -3.22
C GLY A 250 27.10 9.49 -4.26
N PRO A 251 26.93 8.17 -4.43
CA PRO A 251 25.91 7.63 -5.31
C PRO A 251 24.49 7.91 -4.77
N THR A 252 23.52 7.96 -5.68
CA THR A 252 22.11 8.09 -5.33
C THR A 252 21.48 6.71 -5.09
N VAL A 253 20.83 6.57 -3.95
CA VAL A 253 20.18 5.32 -3.51
C VAL A 253 18.71 5.52 -3.25
N VAL A 254 17.99 4.41 -3.21
CA VAL A 254 16.61 4.37 -2.74
C VAL A 254 16.63 4.56 -1.22
N GLY A 255 16.13 5.70 -0.73
CA GLY A 255 16.18 6.05 0.68
C GLY A 255 15.08 7.03 1.07
N GLY A 256 14.44 6.80 2.21
CA GLY A 256 13.41 7.69 2.74
C GLY A 256 13.97 8.97 3.37
N ALA A 257 13.08 9.86 3.80
CA ALA A 257 13.47 11.09 4.52
C ALA A 257 14.14 10.83 5.89
N SER A 258 14.10 9.59 6.40
CA SER A 258 14.69 9.19 7.68
C SER A 258 16.16 8.75 7.60
N VAL A 259 16.72 8.59 6.39
CA VAL A 259 18.05 7.99 6.21
C VAL A 259 19.12 8.73 7.01
N ALA A 260 19.10 10.06 7.07
CA ALA A 260 20.08 10.82 7.84
C ALA A 260 19.98 10.55 9.36
N GLN A 261 18.77 10.42 9.90
CA GLN A 261 18.54 10.13 11.32
C GLN A 261 18.93 8.69 11.68
N ASP A 262 18.70 7.76 10.77
CA ASP A 262 19.05 6.34 10.93
C ASP A 262 20.56 6.12 10.85
N LEU A 263 21.23 6.82 9.94
CA LEU A 263 22.70 6.87 9.87
C LEU A 263 23.29 7.55 11.10
N ALA A 264 22.65 8.59 11.65
CA ALA A 264 23.14 9.25 12.87
C ALA A 264 23.23 8.28 14.05
N LEU A 265 22.22 7.41 14.20
CA LEU A 265 22.21 6.33 15.19
C LEU A 265 23.39 5.37 15.04
N LEU A 266 23.69 4.97 13.79
CA LEU A 266 24.84 4.11 13.50
C LEU A 266 26.16 4.81 13.83
N LEU A 267 26.27 6.11 13.51
CA LEU A 267 27.47 6.90 13.80
C LEU A 267 27.67 7.09 15.31
N GLU A 268 26.60 7.31 16.08
CA GLU A 268 26.67 7.36 17.54
C GLU A 268 27.12 6.03 18.13
N ALA A 269 26.55 4.91 17.66
CA ALA A 269 26.95 3.59 18.13
C ALA A 269 28.43 3.28 17.80
N LEU A 270 28.91 3.76 16.64
CA LEU A 270 30.32 3.67 16.25
C LEU A 270 31.21 4.57 17.11
N ALA A 271 30.76 5.76 17.48
CA ALA A 271 31.50 6.69 18.33
C ALA A 271 31.68 6.13 19.74
N GLU A 272 30.67 5.43 20.29
CA GLU A 272 30.76 4.83 21.63
C GLU A 272 31.80 3.69 21.74
N ILE A 273 32.06 2.98 20.64
CA ILE A 273 33.05 1.88 20.61
C ILE A 273 34.42 2.33 20.10
N ALA A 274 34.54 3.56 19.63
CA ALA A 274 35.79 4.15 19.19
C ALA A 274 36.62 4.65 20.37
N ALA A 275 37.95 4.63 20.21
CA ALA A 275 38.86 5.22 21.17
C ALA A 275 38.71 6.77 21.19
N PRO A 276 39.02 7.42 22.32
CA PRO A 276 39.23 8.88 22.35
C PRO A 276 40.31 9.25 21.31
N ASP A 277 40.10 10.29 20.52
CA ASP A 277 40.90 10.68 19.33
C ASP A 277 40.77 9.74 18.11
N GLY A 278 39.74 8.89 18.07
CA GLY A 278 39.45 8.02 16.94
C GLY A 278 39.00 8.74 15.66
N ARG A 279 38.86 7.96 14.59
CA ARG A 279 38.33 8.39 13.28
C ARG A 279 37.23 7.44 12.81
N ILE A 280 36.14 7.98 12.29
CA ILE A 280 35.11 7.24 11.56
C ILE A 280 35.23 7.58 10.06
N GLU A 281 35.49 6.56 9.25
CA GLU A 281 35.59 6.67 7.79
C GLU A 281 34.32 6.15 7.13
N CYS A 282 33.76 6.95 6.22
CA CYS A 282 32.66 6.55 5.34
C CYS A 282 33.21 6.26 3.93
N ALA A 283 32.84 5.13 3.36
CA ALA A 283 33.21 4.77 1.99
C ALA A 283 32.00 4.21 1.24
N PHE A 284 31.81 4.64 -0.01
CA PHE A 284 30.72 4.19 -0.88
C PHE A 284 31.27 3.39 -2.06
N GLU A 285 30.77 2.18 -2.27
CA GLU A 285 31.17 1.30 -3.38
C GLU A 285 29.93 0.80 -4.13
N ALA A 286 29.87 1.02 -5.44
CA ALA A 286 28.81 0.48 -6.28
C ALA A 286 29.12 -0.98 -6.66
N GLN A 287 28.22 -1.91 -6.35
CA GLN A 287 28.41 -3.34 -6.62
C GLN A 287 27.11 -4.01 -7.10
N ASN A 288 27.11 -4.55 -8.32
CA ASN A 288 26.04 -5.40 -8.88
C ASN A 288 24.61 -4.83 -8.69
N GLY A 289 24.39 -3.55 -9.04
CA GLY A 289 23.08 -2.89 -8.93
C GLY A 289 22.70 -2.44 -7.51
N ALA A 290 23.59 -2.64 -6.53
CA ALA A 290 23.46 -2.11 -5.18
C ALA A 290 24.60 -1.13 -4.88
N VAL A 291 24.40 -0.31 -3.86
CA VAL A 291 25.42 0.56 -3.30
C VAL A 291 25.74 0.08 -1.89
N LEU A 292 27.02 -0.17 -1.64
CA LEU A 292 27.54 -0.52 -0.32
C LEU A 292 28.10 0.74 0.33
N ALA A 293 27.51 1.14 1.46
CA ALA A 293 28.06 2.18 2.31
C ALA A 293 28.75 1.52 3.50
N ARG A 294 30.05 1.74 3.64
CA ARG A 294 30.85 1.18 4.73
C ARG A 294 31.25 2.29 5.70
N PHE A 295 30.97 2.07 6.98
CA PHE A 295 31.29 2.97 8.08
C PHE A 295 32.30 2.28 8.99
N THR A 296 33.50 2.84 9.14
CA THR A 296 34.61 2.19 9.86
C THR A 296 35.17 3.07 10.96
N ALA A 297 35.12 2.63 12.20
CA ALA A 297 35.75 3.30 13.34
C ALA A 297 37.16 2.74 13.61
N ARG A 298 38.13 3.63 13.85
CA ARG A 298 39.53 3.29 14.20
C ARG A 298 40.16 4.32 15.15
N PRO A 299 40.93 3.93 16.17
CA PRO A 299 40.95 2.60 16.76
C PRO A 299 39.58 2.33 17.40
N ALA A 300 39.03 1.13 17.21
CA ALA A 300 37.78 0.72 17.84
C ALA A 300 37.82 -0.76 18.17
N THR A 301 37.16 -1.16 19.25
CA THR A 301 37.10 -2.57 19.66
C THR A 301 35.71 -2.89 20.19
N LEU A 302 35.09 -3.95 19.67
CA LEU A 302 33.83 -4.42 20.22
C LEU A 302 34.06 -5.07 21.60
N PRO A 303 33.24 -4.74 22.61
CA PRO A 303 33.29 -5.42 23.89
C PRO A 303 33.08 -6.94 23.75
N ALA A 304 33.84 -7.73 24.52
CA ALA A 304 33.79 -9.18 24.47
C ALA A 304 32.36 -9.71 24.76
N GLY A 305 31.82 -10.52 23.84
CA GLY A 305 30.50 -11.14 23.95
C GLY A 305 29.35 -10.40 23.24
N ILE A 306 29.63 -9.28 22.57
CA ILE A 306 28.63 -8.55 21.77
C ILE A 306 28.53 -9.08 20.34
N GLU A 307 29.58 -9.67 19.77
CA GLU A 307 29.62 -10.13 18.36
C GLU A 307 28.49 -11.13 18.01
N ASP A 308 28.12 -12.01 18.95
CA ASP A 308 27.06 -13.01 18.73
C ASP A 308 25.63 -12.42 18.89
N ALA A 309 25.48 -11.21 19.44
CA ALA A 309 24.21 -10.60 19.83
C ALA A 309 24.16 -9.08 19.52
N LEU A 310 24.90 -8.66 18.49
CA LEU A 310 25.16 -7.26 18.13
C LEU A 310 23.89 -6.47 17.80
N PHE A 311 22.87 -7.18 17.32
CA PHE A 311 21.56 -6.67 16.98
C PHE A 311 20.46 -7.27 17.87
N GLU A 312 20.79 -7.73 19.08
CA GLU A 312 19.79 -8.15 20.04
C GLU A 312 19.52 -7.06 21.08
N PRO A 313 18.26 -6.83 21.49
CA PRO A 313 17.86 -5.75 22.40
C PRO A 313 18.38 -5.89 23.85
N VAL A 314 19.22 -6.88 24.15
CA VAL A 314 19.64 -7.26 25.51
C VAL A 314 21.11 -6.90 25.79
N THR A 315 21.86 -6.39 24.81
CA THR A 315 23.27 -5.99 24.97
C THR A 315 23.39 -4.54 25.48
N ARG A 316 24.46 -4.24 26.23
CA ARG A 316 24.67 -2.94 26.90
C ARG A 316 24.91 -1.80 25.89
N GLN A 317 24.38 -0.61 26.20
CA GLN A 317 24.58 0.71 25.55
C GLN A 317 24.67 0.65 24.01
N SER A 318 25.86 0.41 23.45
CA SER A 318 26.10 0.44 22.02
C SER A 318 25.35 -0.65 21.24
N GLY A 319 25.10 -1.82 21.82
CA GLY A 319 24.34 -2.89 21.16
C GLY A 319 22.86 -2.55 20.96
N LEU A 320 22.29 -1.75 21.86
CA LEU A 320 20.91 -1.28 21.73
C LEU A 320 20.76 -0.22 20.62
N LYS A 321 21.72 0.72 20.50
CA LYS A 321 21.73 1.69 19.39
C LYS A 321 21.92 0.99 18.04
N LEU A 322 22.77 -0.04 17.96
CA LEU A 322 22.94 -0.87 16.76
C LEU A 322 21.67 -1.62 16.40
N TYR A 323 20.94 -2.17 17.39
CA TYR A 323 19.64 -2.78 17.17
C TYR A 323 18.61 -1.79 16.59
N PHE A 324 18.55 -0.55 17.12
CA PHE A 324 17.67 0.48 16.57
C PHE A 324 18.08 0.91 15.15
N ALA A 325 19.38 1.06 14.90
CA ALA A 325 19.91 1.38 13.57
C ALA A 325 19.55 0.28 12.56
N GLU A 326 19.79 -1.00 12.89
CA GLU A 326 19.43 -2.14 12.04
C GLU A 326 17.92 -2.12 11.75
N ARG A 327 17.09 -2.01 12.78
CA ARG A 327 15.64 -2.08 12.61
C ARG A 327 15.06 -0.94 11.78
N SER A 328 15.66 0.25 11.88
CA SER A 328 15.24 1.41 11.08
C SER A 328 15.71 1.29 9.62
N ILE A 329 16.96 0.86 9.42
CA ILE A 329 17.59 0.70 8.10
C ILE A 329 16.96 -0.45 7.30
N ASP A 330 16.46 -1.50 7.95
CA ASP A 330 15.78 -2.67 7.34
C ASP A 330 14.65 -2.28 6.36
N SER A 331 14.10 -1.06 6.50
CA SER A 331 13.08 -0.52 5.60
C SER A 331 13.58 -0.15 4.19
N TYR A 332 14.87 0.07 3.99
CA TYR A 332 15.46 0.48 2.70
C TYR A 332 16.87 -0.06 2.43
N GLY A 333 17.47 -0.81 3.36
CA GLY A 333 18.78 -1.41 3.21
C GLY A 333 19.03 -2.52 4.22
N ALA A 334 20.13 -3.24 4.04
CA ALA A 334 20.56 -4.27 5.00
C ALA A 334 21.83 -3.83 5.71
N LEU A 335 21.76 -3.62 7.03
CA LEU A 335 22.92 -3.35 7.89
C LEU A 335 23.58 -4.67 8.31
N SER A 336 24.90 -4.75 8.23
CA SER A 336 25.66 -5.92 8.66
C SER A 336 27.04 -5.54 9.18
N LEU A 337 27.61 -6.39 10.04
CA LEU A 337 29.00 -6.26 10.48
C LEU A 337 29.94 -6.79 9.38
N ALA A 338 30.78 -5.92 8.83
CA ALA A 338 31.72 -6.27 7.76
C ALA A 338 33.08 -6.71 8.29
N ARG A 339 33.55 -6.08 9.38
CA ARG A 339 34.85 -6.37 10.00
C ARG A 339 34.85 -6.01 11.49
N SER A 340 35.45 -6.87 12.32
CA SER A 340 35.73 -6.63 13.73
C SER A 340 37.12 -7.19 14.03
N ASP A 341 38.09 -6.29 14.21
CA ASP A 341 39.46 -6.63 14.59
C ASP A 341 39.87 -5.75 15.79
N ASP A 342 41.00 -6.06 16.43
CA ASP A 342 41.52 -5.35 17.62
C ASP A 342 41.77 -3.84 17.42
N ASP A 343 41.75 -3.34 16.17
CA ASP A 343 42.07 -1.95 15.79
C ASP A 343 40.96 -1.28 14.96
N ALA A 344 39.94 -2.03 14.53
CA ALA A 344 38.92 -1.48 13.64
C ALA A 344 37.60 -2.26 13.71
N VAL A 345 36.50 -1.51 13.75
CA VAL A 345 35.14 -2.05 13.61
C VAL A 345 34.48 -1.40 12.42
N ALA A 346 33.93 -2.21 11.50
CA ALA A 346 33.30 -1.73 10.28
C ALA A 346 31.92 -2.34 10.07
N PHE A 347 30.94 -1.47 9.84
CA PHE A 347 29.59 -1.84 9.43
C PHE A 347 29.37 -1.51 7.96
N GLU A 348 28.55 -2.31 7.30
CA GLU A 348 28.18 -2.13 5.90
C GLU A 348 26.66 -2.10 5.76
N ILE A 349 26.17 -1.08 5.06
CA ILE A 349 24.77 -0.96 4.65
C ILE A 349 24.69 -1.20 3.15
N ARG A 350 23.88 -2.17 2.76
CA ARG A 350 23.55 -2.43 1.36
C ARG A 350 22.26 -1.72 0.98
N PHE A 351 22.37 -0.71 0.13
CA PHE A 351 21.24 0.02 -0.46
C PHE A 351 20.91 -0.47 -1.87
N GLU A 352 19.65 -0.35 -2.27
CA GLU A 352 19.27 -0.47 -3.68
C GLU A 352 19.66 0.79 -4.45
N SER A 353 20.19 0.62 -5.67
CA SER A 353 20.55 1.75 -6.52
C SER A 353 19.30 2.40 -7.09
N ALA A 354 19.23 3.74 -7.06
CA ALA A 354 18.13 4.49 -7.65
C ALA A 354 18.18 4.57 -9.19
N SER A 355 19.13 3.89 -9.83
CA SER A 355 19.43 4.06 -11.27
C SER A 355 18.55 3.26 -12.24
N ASP A 356 17.48 2.61 -11.77
CA ASP A 356 16.60 1.74 -12.59
C ASP A 356 15.09 2.07 -12.51
N HIS A 357 14.70 3.32 -12.22
CA HIS A 357 13.30 3.81 -12.32
C HIS A 357 13.13 5.01 -13.24
#